data_AF-M5S202-F1
#
_entry.id   AF-M5S202-F1
#
_cell.length_a   1.000
_cell.length_b   1.000
_cell.length_c   1.000
_cell.angle_alpha   90.00
_cell.angle_beta   90.00
_cell.angle_gamma   90.00
#
_symmetry.space_group_name_H-M   'P 1'
#
loop_
_entity.id
_entity.type
_entity.pdbx_description
1 polymer ?
#
loop_
_entity_poly.entity_id
_entity_poly.type
_entity_poly.pdbx_seq_one_letter_code
_entity_poly.pdbx_strand_id
1 'polypeptide(L)'
;MTAIGLLQMPRPQDSAPDLDASAGELMRWAPTQGGVLVSSMVDTASAAGAAAKPVDPHLTMGSETCIKCHANEVKVWKATPHHRTFDELHRRPAAKEIASKLGVRSIKYDGRCVDCHYTQKVDLASGNVHAIEGVSCESCHGSAKQWLDLHHDYGGEQVTRAMETPEHRQQRLAQSVAAGMRNPVNVYLVAQSCLRCHTTADEELVNVGGHPTGSLDFEFVSWSQGTIRHNFIDSDGQSNDQNTRDRLRVMFVSGMIADLEASLRATAEATQKAKFGVTAAKRADRAAKRLLSVSQKVDSKQIENVLMVYSGVTLKLNNREQLIQAADAIADIGFRFAAETNGHVLEPLDAFIPPANRWK
;
A
#
# COMPACT_ATOMS: atom_id res chain seq x y z
N MET A 1 45.78 -54.56 -43.32
CA MET A 1 46.70 -54.17 -42.23
C MET A 1 45.92 -53.20 -41.34
N THR A 2 45.53 -53.45 -40.09
CA THR A 2 45.85 -54.46 -39.08
C THR A 2 44.83 -54.30 -37.92
N ALA A 3 44.45 -55.41 -37.24
CA ALA A 3 43.91 -55.63 -35.87
C ALA A 3 42.82 -54.70 -35.26
N ILE A 4 41.65 -55.14 -34.74
CA ILE A 4 41.26 -56.11 -33.66
C ILE A 4 41.49 -55.60 -32.21
N GLY A 5 40.41 -55.61 -31.40
CA GLY A 5 40.38 -55.80 -29.92
C GLY A 5 39.71 -54.67 -29.12
N LEU A 6 38.41 -54.70 -28.73
CA LEU A 6 37.66 -55.44 -27.68
C LEU A 6 37.90 -55.05 -26.20
N LEU A 7 36.78 -54.69 -25.55
CA LEU A 7 36.34 -54.88 -24.14
C LEU A 7 36.84 -53.96 -23.00
N GLN A 8 35.91 -53.18 -22.42
CA GLN A 8 35.30 -53.44 -21.09
C GLN A 8 34.23 -52.38 -20.68
N MET A 9 33.16 -52.85 -20.02
CA MET A 9 32.15 -52.08 -19.24
C MET A 9 32.12 -52.67 -17.82
N PRO A 10 31.78 -51.92 -16.74
CA PRO A 10 30.37 -51.72 -16.35
C PRO A 10 29.97 -50.38 -15.64
N ARG A 11 28.64 -50.13 -15.71
CA ARG A 11 27.62 -49.25 -15.02
C ARG A 11 27.82 -48.86 -13.52
N PRO A 12 26.91 -48.08 -12.86
CA PRO A 12 25.75 -47.23 -13.29
C PRO A 12 25.62 -45.83 -12.59
N GLN A 13 24.67 -45.00 -13.06
CA GLN A 13 23.61 -44.27 -12.30
C GLN A 13 23.32 -42.83 -12.80
N ASP A 14 22.08 -42.69 -13.28
CA ASP A 14 21.07 -41.63 -13.10
C ASP A 14 21.45 -40.15 -12.88
N SER A 15 20.78 -39.34 -13.71
CA SER A 15 19.88 -38.22 -13.36
C SER A 15 20.23 -36.82 -13.94
N ALA A 16 19.25 -36.34 -14.74
CA ALA A 16 18.83 -34.98 -15.11
C ALA A 16 19.87 -33.85 -15.40
N PRO A 17 19.73 -33.10 -16.51
CA PRO A 17 20.45 -31.84 -16.68
C PRO A 17 19.71 -30.69 -15.97
N ASP A 18 20.36 -30.14 -14.95
CA ASP A 18 20.05 -28.84 -14.37
C ASP A 18 20.31 -27.72 -15.40
N LEU A 19 19.36 -26.79 -15.47
CA LEU A 19 19.40 -25.63 -16.36
C LEU A 19 20.23 -24.52 -15.72
N ASP A 20 21.47 -24.42 -16.18
CA ASP A 20 22.36 -23.30 -15.93
C ASP A 20 21.92 -22.07 -16.75
N ALA A 21 21.56 -20.99 -16.06
CA ALA A 21 21.46 -19.66 -16.64
C ALA A 21 21.71 -18.62 -15.54
N SER A 22 22.97 -18.51 -15.12
CA SER A 22 23.46 -17.29 -14.46
C SER A 22 24.75 -16.80 -15.12
N ALA A 23 24.65 -15.69 -15.85
CA ALA A 23 25.78 -14.81 -16.13
C ALA A 23 25.25 -13.41 -16.46
N GLY A 24 25.39 -12.49 -15.51
CA GLY A 24 24.97 -11.09 -15.62
C GLY A 24 25.20 -10.37 -14.29
N GLU A 25 26.47 -10.11 -13.99
CA GLU A 25 27.06 -9.23 -12.98
C GLU A 25 26.12 -8.62 -11.91
N LEU A 26 26.12 -9.23 -10.72
CA LEU A 26 25.72 -8.58 -9.47
C LEU A 26 26.99 -8.05 -8.76
N MET A 27 27.04 -6.72 -8.62
CA MET A 27 28.01 -5.97 -7.82
C MET A 27 28.00 -6.51 -6.38
N ARG A 28 29.12 -7.09 -5.94
CA ARG A 28 29.29 -7.66 -4.60
C ARG A 28 29.63 -6.55 -3.59
N TRP A 29 28.83 -6.39 -2.55
CA TRP A 29 29.23 -5.72 -1.31
C TRP A 29 29.52 -6.81 -0.28
N ALA A 30 30.74 -6.82 0.28
CA ALA A 30 31.16 -7.77 1.30
C ALA A 30 30.75 -7.27 2.70
N PRO A 31 30.34 -8.14 3.65
CA PRO A 31 30.09 -7.73 5.02
C PRO A 31 31.32 -7.95 5.91
N THR A 32 31.65 -6.97 6.74
CA THR A 32 32.50 -7.16 7.93
C THR A 32 31.64 -7.60 9.11
N GLN A 33 32.04 -8.71 9.74
CA GLN A 33 31.44 -9.27 10.94
C GLN A 33 31.61 -8.33 12.14
N GLY A 34 30.54 -8.12 12.92
CA GLY A 34 30.54 -7.44 14.21
C GLY A 34 29.36 -7.93 15.04
N GLY A 35 29.63 -8.38 16.27
CA GLY A 35 28.74 -9.21 17.09
C GLY A 35 27.39 -8.59 17.45
N VAL A 36 26.39 -9.46 17.59
CA VAL A 36 25.02 -9.13 17.99
C VAL A 36 24.94 -9.11 19.52
N LEU A 37 24.81 -7.92 20.09
CA LEU A 37 24.23 -7.74 21.42
C LEU A 37 22.71 -7.62 21.23
N VAL A 38 21.99 -8.68 21.62
CA VAL A 38 20.52 -8.67 21.68
C VAL A 38 20.12 -7.86 22.91
N SER A 39 19.82 -6.58 22.72
CA SER A 39 19.13 -5.78 23.73
C SER A 39 17.64 -5.98 23.51
N SER A 40 16.98 -6.67 24.44
CA SER A 40 15.54 -6.82 24.48
C SER A 40 14.92 -5.46 24.84
N MET A 41 14.55 -4.67 23.84
CA MET A 41 13.60 -3.59 24.04
C MET A 41 12.19 -4.18 23.98
N VAL A 42 11.38 -3.83 24.96
CA VAL A 42 9.96 -4.16 24.97
C VAL A 42 9.32 -3.41 23.79
N ASP A 43 8.95 -4.15 22.74
CA ASP A 43 8.21 -3.64 21.59
C ASP A 43 6.84 -3.14 22.04
N THR A 44 6.77 -1.86 22.37
CA THR A 44 5.52 -1.12 22.12
C THR A 44 5.49 -0.86 20.63
N ALA A 45 4.88 -1.80 19.89
CA ALA A 45 4.65 -1.62 18.46
C ALA A 45 3.92 -0.28 18.28
N SER A 46 4.66 0.71 17.76
CA SER A 46 4.09 2.01 17.48
C SER A 46 3.02 1.81 16.42
N ALA A 47 1.80 2.26 16.68
CA ALA A 47 0.74 2.28 15.65
C ALA A 47 1.13 3.13 14.42
N ALA A 48 2.19 3.95 14.54
CA ALA A 48 2.75 4.77 13.48
C ALA A 48 3.54 3.93 12.47
N GLY A 49 2.92 3.65 11.31
CA GLY A 49 3.52 2.85 10.23
C GLY A 49 2.79 1.52 9.98
N ALA A 50 1.86 1.14 10.86
CA ALA A 50 1.10 -0.10 10.72
C ALA A 50 0.39 -0.19 9.35
N ALA A 51 0.46 -1.39 8.77
CA ALA A 51 -0.15 -1.73 7.49
C ALA A 51 -1.60 -1.24 7.39
N ALA A 52 -2.00 -0.72 6.23
CA ALA A 52 -3.39 -0.39 5.96
C ALA A 52 -4.22 -1.67 5.98
N LYS A 53 -5.26 -1.69 6.81
CA LYS A 53 -6.20 -2.81 6.94
C LYS A 53 -7.50 -2.51 6.18
N PRO A 54 -8.29 -3.53 5.79
CA PRO A 54 -9.68 -3.34 5.41
C PRO A 54 -10.46 -2.63 6.51
N VAL A 55 -11.56 -1.97 6.12
CA VAL A 55 -12.43 -1.28 7.08
C VAL A 55 -13.16 -2.33 7.93
N ASP A 56 -13.20 -2.12 9.24
CA ASP A 56 -13.96 -2.98 10.15
C ASP A 56 -15.44 -2.56 10.15
N PRO A 57 -16.37 -3.44 9.75
CA PRO A 57 -17.80 -3.12 9.70
C PRO A 57 -18.42 -2.74 11.06
N HIS A 58 -17.83 -3.18 12.18
CA HIS A 58 -18.27 -2.83 13.54
C HIS A 58 -17.78 -1.44 13.99
N LEU A 59 -16.77 -0.91 13.30
CA LEU A 59 -16.16 0.40 13.56
C LEU A 59 -16.44 1.41 12.43
N THR A 60 -17.28 1.03 11.47
CA THR A 60 -17.66 1.88 10.33
C THR A 60 -18.77 2.85 10.70
N MET A 61 -18.62 4.11 10.33
CA MET A 61 -19.64 5.15 10.57
C MET A 61 -20.47 5.45 9.31
N GLY A 62 -19.87 5.43 8.12
CA GLY A 62 -20.46 5.80 6.82
C GLY A 62 -20.25 7.28 6.46
N SER A 63 -20.22 7.59 5.16
CA SER A 63 -19.86 8.92 4.64
C SER A 63 -20.82 10.05 5.06
N GLU A 64 -22.07 9.72 5.41
CA GLU A 64 -23.05 10.66 5.98
C GLU A 64 -22.60 11.28 7.32
N THR A 65 -21.65 10.65 8.01
CA THR A 65 -21.04 11.25 9.20
C THR A 65 -19.98 12.28 8.81
N CYS A 66 -19.21 12.00 7.75
CA CYS A 66 -18.15 12.86 7.26
C CYS A 66 -18.68 14.13 6.58
N ILE A 67 -19.79 14.03 5.83
CA ILE A 67 -20.36 15.13 5.04
C ILE A 67 -20.74 16.37 5.89
N LYS A 68 -21.00 16.17 7.19
CA LYS A 68 -21.33 17.25 8.13
C LYS A 68 -20.20 18.30 8.23
N CYS A 69 -18.95 17.89 8.03
CA CYS A 69 -17.78 18.76 8.06
C CYS A 69 -17.05 18.83 6.71
N HIS A 70 -17.17 17.80 5.86
CA HIS A 70 -16.42 17.63 4.62
C HIS A 70 -17.32 17.57 3.38
N ALA A 71 -18.25 18.51 3.26
CA ALA A 71 -19.24 18.50 2.17
C ALA A 71 -18.61 18.58 0.77
N ASN A 72 -17.53 19.38 0.62
CA ASN A 72 -16.86 19.59 -0.66
C ASN A 72 -16.01 18.37 -1.06
N GLU A 73 -15.35 17.72 -0.11
CA GLU A 73 -14.62 16.47 -0.31
C GLU A 73 -15.58 15.34 -0.70
N VAL A 74 -16.73 15.25 -0.03
CA VAL A 74 -17.78 14.28 -0.40
C VAL A 74 -18.31 14.52 -1.80
N LYS A 75 -18.46 15.79 -2.23
CA LYS A 75 -18.85 16.13 -3.61
C LYS A 75 -17.84 15.63 -4.63
N VAL A 76 -16.53 15.77 -4.36
CA VAL A 76 -15.48 15.19 -5.21
C VAL A 76 -15.61 13.67 -5.23
N TRP A 77 -15.66 13.03 -4.05
CA TRP A 77 -15.72 11.58 -3.92
C TRP A 77 -16.88 10.97 -4.71
N LYS A 78 -18.08 11.58 -4.67
CA LYS A 78 -19.26 11.10 -5.40
C LYS A 78 -19.07 11.00 -6.92
N ALA A 79 -18.14 11.78 -7.50
CA ALA A 79 -17.80 11.74 -8.92
C ALA A 79 -16.78 10.64 -9.28
N THR A 80 -16.14 10.01 -8.29
CA THR A 80 -15.05 9.05 -8.51
C THR A 80 -15.54 7.65 -8.88
N PRO A 81 -14.70 6.81 -9.51
CA PRO A 81 -14.97 5.37 -9.64
C PRO A 81 -15.15 4.66 -8.28
N HIS A 82 -14.48 5.15 -7.23
CA HIS A 82 -14.57 4.59 -5.87
C HIS A 82 -15.98 4.64 -5.31
N HIS A 83 -16.69 5.76 -5.48
CA HIS A 83 -18.11 5.85 -5.11
C HIS A 83 -18.97 4.96 -6.03
N ARG A 84 -18.81 5.09 -7.35
CA ARG A 84 -19.65 4.41 -8.36
C ARG A 84 -19.57 2.89 -8.31
N THR A 85 -18.48 2.32 -7.79
CA THR A 85 -18.31 0.87 -7.69
C THR A 85 -19.46 0.19 -6.93
N PHE A 86 -20.12 0.89 -5.99
CA PHE A 86 -21.26 0.36 -5.24
C PHE A 86 -22.38 -0.14 -6.16
N ASP A 87 -22.62 0.60 -7.25
CA ASP A 87 -23.66 0.30 -8.21
C ASP A 87 -23.12 -0.46 -9.42
N GLU A 88 -21.89 -0.23 -9.82
CA GLU A 88 -21.43 -0.75 -11.10
C GLU A 88 -20.83 -2.16 -11.00
N LEU A 89 -20.00 -2.43 -10.01
CA LEU A 89 -19.05 -3.55 -10.06
C LEU A 89 -19.74 -4.92 -10.16
N HIS A 90 -20.67 -5.22 -9.27
CA HIS A 90 -21.37 -6.52 -9.22
C HIS A 90 -22.23 -6.80 -10.47
N ARG A 91 -22.45 -5.79 -11.31
CA ARG A 91 -23.20 -5.91 -12.57
C ARG A 91 -22.29 -6.21 -13.77
N ARG A 92 -20.99 -5.92 -13.67
CA ARG A 92 -20.03 -6.09 -14.78
C ARG A 92 -19.83 -7.57 -15.13
N PRO A 93 -19.84 -7.95 -16.43
CA PRO A 93 -19.62 -9.33 -16.85
C PRO A 93 -18.32 -9.95 -16.30
N ALA A 94 -17.21 -9.21 -16.35
CA ALA A 94 -15.92 -9.67 -15.82
C ALA A 94 -15.96 -9.97 -14.31
N ALA A 95 -16.67 -9.14 -13.52
CA ALA A 95 -16.80 -9.39 -12.08
C ALA A 95 -17.62 -10.66 -11.80
N LYS A 96 -18.72 -10.87 -12.55
CA LYS A 96 -19.53 -12.09 -12.45
C LYS A 96 -18.75 -13.34 -12.86
N GLU A 97 -17.90 -13.24 -13.87
CA GLU A 97 -17.03 -14.34 -14.31
C GLU A 97 -16.01 -14.72 -13.23
N ILE A 98 -15.33 -13.74 -12.62
CA ILE A 98 -14.41 -13.95 -11.51
C ILE A 98 -15.14 -14.61 -10.33
N ALA A 99 -16.30 -14.07 -9.94
CA ALA A 99 -17.10 -14.63 -8.86
C ALA A 99 -17.55 -16.08 -9.15
N SER A 100 -17.96 -16.38 -10.38
CA SER A 100 -18.32 -17.74 -10.80
C SER A 100 -17.15 -18.70 -10.71
N LYS A 101 -15.94 -18.29 -11.12
CA LYS A 101 -14.72 -19.12 -11.05
C LYS A 101 -14.32 -19.43 -9.60
N LEU A 102 -14.60 -18.53 -8.67
CA LEU A 102 -14.34 -18.67 -7.25
C LEU A 102 -15.49 -19.30 -6.46
N GLY A 103 -16.63 -19.61 -7.10
CA GLY A 103 -17.83 -20.09 -6.40
C GLY A 103 -18.48 -19.05 -5.47
N VAL A 104 -18.17 -17.76 -5.66
CA VAL A 104 -18.71 -16.66 -4.86
C VAL A 104 -20.11 -16.30 -5.32
N ARG A 105 -21.09 -16.42 -4.41
CA ARG A 105 -22.50 -16.11 -4.71
C ARG A 105 -22.79 -14.61 -4.76
N SER A 106 -22.15 -13.82 -3.91
CA SER A 106 -22.36 -12.37 -3.87
C SER A 106 -21.07 -11.60 -3.61
N ILE A 107 -20.71 -10.78 -4.58
CA ILE A 107 -19.58 -9.84 -4.53
C ILE A 107 -19.73 -8.80 -3.40
N LYS A 108 -20.95 -8.48 -2.96
CA LYS A 108 -21.22 -7.51 -1.88
C LYS A 108 -21.14 -8.10 -0.47
N TYR A 109 -20.94 -9.42 -0.35
CA TYR A 109 -20.86 -10.11 0.95
C TYR A 109 -19.56 -10.88 1.13
N ASP A 110 -18.91 -11.31 0.05
CA ASP A 110 -17.65 -12.04 0.13
C ASP A 110 -16.49 -11.12 0.55
N GLY A 111 -15.82 -11.49 1.65
CA GLY A 111 -14.70 -10.73 2.25
C GLY A 111 -13.67 -10.28 1.23
N ARG A 112 -13.22 -11.18 0.34
CA ARG A 112 -12.15 -10.88 -0.64
C ARG A 112 -12.55 -9.77 -1.59
N CYS A 113 -13.84 -9.71 -1.94
CA CYS A 113 -14.37 -8.68 -2.82
C CYS A 113 -14.59 -7.36 -2.06
N VAL A 114 -15.17 -7.44 -0.86
CA VAL A 114 -15.57 -6.26 -0.09
C VAL A 114 -14.38 -5.50 0.48
N ASP A 115 -13.30 -6.19 0.84
CA ASP A 115 -12.08 -5.59 1.41
C ASP A 115 -11.45 -4.51 0.50
N CYS A 116 -11.72 -4.58 -0.81
CA CYS A 116 -11.21 -3.63 -1.80
C CYS A 116 -12.27 -2.79 -2.51
N HIS A 117 -13.51 -3.26 -2.60
CA HIS A 117 -14.52 -2.63 -3.45
C HIS A 117 -15.70 -2.03 -2.71
N TYR A 118 -15.92 -2.32 -1.44
CA TYR A 118 -17.08 -1.84 -0.73
C TYR A 118 -16.71 -1.39 0.68
N THR A 119 -17.59 -0.61 1.27
CA THR A 119 -17.57 -0.33 2.70
C THR A 119 -18.77 -1.00 3.30
N GLN A 120 -18.53 -1.87 4.28
CA GLN A 120 -19.57 -2.58 4.98
C GLN A 120 -19.79 -1.98 6.36
N LYS A 121 -21.02 -2.09 6.86
CA LYS A 121 -21.38 -1.69 8.22
C LYS A 121 -22.32 -2.71 8.83
N VAL A 122 -22.24 -2.88 10.14
CA VAL A 122 -23.20 -3.67 10.90
C VAL A 122 -24.51 -2.90 11.04
N ASP A 123 -25.60 -3.52 10.61
CA ASP A 123 -26.95 -3.09 10.93
C ASP A 123 -27.26 -3.45 12.39
N LEU A 124 -27.52 -2.44 13.23
CA LEU A 124 -27.70 -2.64 14.67
C LEU A 124 -29.02 -3.33 15.03
N ALA A 125 -30.04 -3.28 14.15
CA ALA A 125 -31.32 -3.90 14.41
C ALA A 125 -31.29 -5.41 14.13
N SER A 126 -30.58 -5.82 13.08
CA SER A 126 -30.49 -7.21 12.65
C SER A 126 -29.18 -7.92 13.05
N GLY A 127 -28.13 -7.18 13.39
CA GLY A 127 -26.78 -7.68 13.62
C GLY A 127 -26.02 -8.10 12.34
N ASN A 128 -26.64 -7.95 11.18
CA ASN A 128 -26.05 -8.36 9.91
C ASN A 128 -25.07 -7.32 9.36
N VAL A 129 -24.07 -7.79 8.63
CA VAL A 129 -23.11 -6.93 7.93
C VAL A 129 -23.57 -6.71 6.49
N HIS A 130 -23.70 -5.45 6.08
CA HIS A 130 -24.12 -5.09 4.73
C HIS A 130 -23.18 -4.07 4.10
N ALA A 131 -22.93 -4.20 2.80
CA ALA A 131 -22.31 -3.14 2.01
C ALA A 131 -23.23 -1.92 1.99
N ILE A 132 -22.75 -0.78 2.49
CA ILE A 132 -23.49 0.47 2.53
C ILE A 132 -23.04 1.44 1.44
N GLU A 133 -21.78 1.36 1.03
CA GLU A 133 -21.16 2.27 0.08
C GLU A 133 -20.11 1.53 -0.75
N GLY A 134 -19.61 2.20 -1.79
CA GLY A 134 -18.44 1.75 -2.53
C GLY A 134 -17.18 1.87 -1.68
N VAL A 135 -16.05 2.15 -2.32
CA VAL A 135 -14.85 2.57 -1.60
C VAL A 135 -15.12 3.96 -1.02
N SER A 136 -15.24 4.06 0.31
CA SER A 136 -15.69 5.26 1.03
C SER A 136 -14.51 6.08 1.57
N CYS A 137 -14.83 7.14 2.31
CA CYS A 137 -13.85 7.90 3.10
C CYS A 137 -13.03 6.99 4.01
N GLU A 138 -13.68 6.05 4.70
CA GLU A 138 -13.06 5.16 5.69
C GLU A 138 -12.14 4.13 5.04
N SER A 139 -12.35 3.80 3.75
CA SER A 139 -11.45 2.94 2.99
C SER A 139 -10.03 3.52 2.87
N CYS A 140 -9.90 4.86 2.87
CA CYS A 140 -8.62 5.55 2.84
C CYS A 140 -8.19 6.10 4.21
N HIS A 141 -9.14 6.60 5.00
CA HIS A 141 -8.90 7.29 6.28
C HIS A 141 -9.00 6.37 7.51
N GLY A 142 -9.32 5.09 7.34
CA GLY A 142 -9.52 4.12 8.43
C GLY A 142 -10.93 4.14 9.00
N SER A 143 -11.31 3.09 9.72
CA SER A 143 -12.64 2.96 10.35
C SER A 143 -12.87 4.06 11.38
N ALA A 144 -13.91 4.86 11.22
CA ALA A 144 -14.02 6.16 11.90
C ALA A 144 -14.44 6.11 13.36
N LYS A 145 -15.13 5.05 13.82
CA LYS A 145 -15.79 5.02 15.13
C LYS A 145 -14.88 5.38 16.32
N GLN A 146 -13.59 5.02 16.25
CA GLN A 146 -12.66 5.24 17.36
C GLN A 146 -11.93 6.60 17.30
N TRP A 147 -11.87 7.25 16.14
CA TRP A 147 -11.12 8.49 15.98
C TRP A 147 -11.97 9.69 15.59
N LEU A 148 -13.24 9.49 15.18
CA LEU A 148 -14.10 10.57 14.73
C LEU A 148 -14.22 11.68 15.77
N ASP A 149 -14.50 11.33 17.03
CA ASP A 149 -14.68 12.32 18.10
C ASP A 149 -13.37 13.03 18.45
N LEU A 150 -12.26 12.31 18.41
CA LEU A 150 -10.93 12.91 18.57
C LEU A 150 -10.63 13.87 17.41
N HIS A 151 -11.04 13.54 16.20
CA HIS A 151 -10.72 14.30 15.00
C HIS A 151 -11.36 15.70 15.00
N HIS A 152 -12.57 15.86 15.54
CA HIS A 152 -13.30 17.14 15.53
C HIS A 152 -13.19 17.94 16.84
N ASP A 153 -12.56 17.39 17.88
CA ASP A 153 -12.29 18.14 19.11
C ASP A 153 -11.18 19.17 18.86
N TYR A 154 -11.44 20.48 18.96
CA TYR A 154 -10.39 21.50 18.81
C TYR A 154 -9.92 22.09 20.15
N GLY A 155 -10.28 21.47 21.28
CA GLY A 155 -9.90 21.90 22.62
C GLY A 155 -11.02 22.62 23.38
N GLY A 156 -12.29 22.44 22.97
CA GLY A 156 -13.47 22.99 23.62
C GLY A 156 -14.63 23.28 22.67
N GLU A 157 -15.86 23.39 23.21
CA GLU A 157 -17.11 23.51 22.43
C GLU A 157 -17.17 24.73 21.49
N GLN A 158 -16.47 25.82 21.83
CA GLN A 158 -16.45 27.06 21.05
C GLN A 158 -15.12 27.28 20.33
N VAL A 159 -14.19 26.32 20.40
CA VAL A 159 -12.89 26.41 19.74
C VAL A 159 -13.05 25.91 18.32
N THR A 160 -12.71 26.76 17.36
CA THR A 160 -12.69 26.38 15.94
C THR A 160 -11.31 25.85 15.56
N ARG A 161 -11.21 25.19 14.40
CA ARG A 161 -9.91 24.79 13.82
C ARG A 161 -8.90 25.94 13.74
N ALA A 162 -9.36 27.16 13.44
CA ALA A 162 -8.48 28.33 13.34
C ALA A 162 -7.99 28.84 14.70
N MET A 163 -8.66 28.47 15.79
CA MET A 163 -8.35 28.87 17.17
C MET A 163 -7.56 27.80 17.93
N GLU A 164 -7.42 26.60 17.36
CA GLU A 164 -6.70 25.49 17.99
C GLU A 164 -5.23 25.82 18.22
N THR A 165 -4.71 25.53 19.43
CA THR A 165 -3.29 25.73 19.74
C THR A 165 -2.42 24.68 19.03
N PRO A 166 -1.14 25.00 18.72
CA PRO A 166 -0.22 24.03 18.15
C PRO A 166 -0.08 22.74 18.98
N GLU A 167 -0.08 22.86 20.31
CA GLU A 167 0.05 21.75 21.24
C GLU A 167 -1.19 20.84 21.20
N HIS A 168 -2.39 21.43 21.23
CA HIS A 168 -3.64 20.68 21.11
C HIS A 168 -3.72 19.95 19.76
N ARG A 169 -3.37 20.65 18.68
CA ARG A 169 -3.33 20.07 17.33
C ARG A 169 -2.42 18.86 17.27
N GLN A 170 -1.23 18.95 17.83
CA GLN A 170 -0.29 17.84 17.86
C GLN A 170 -0.86 16.64 18.63
N GLN A 171 -1.42 16.87 19.82
CA GLN A 171 -2.02 15.85 20.66
C GLN A 171 -3.20 15.17 19.96
N ARG A 172 -4.14 15.95 19.42
CA ARG A 172 -5.29 15.46 18.67
C ARG A 172 -4.89 14.59 17.49
N LEU A 173 -3.93 15.06 16.68
CA LEU A 173 -3.46 14.31 15.52
C LEU A 173 -2.83 12.98 15.95
N ALA A 174 -1.99 13.00 16.98
CA ALA A 174 -1.37 11.78 17.51
C ALA A 174 -2.41 10.80 18.06
N GLN A 175 -3.39 11.28 18.83
CA GLN A 175 -4.47 10.46 19.39
C GLN A 175 -5.39 9.89 18.30
N SER A 176 -5.76 10.72 17.31
CA SER A 176 -6.58 10.27 16.17
C SER A 176 -5.87 9.17 15.39
N VAL A 177 -4.57 9.34 15.11
CA VAL A 177 -3.75 8.33 14.42
C VAL A 177 -3.61 7.05 15.25
N ALA A 178 -3.37 7.18 16.55
CA ALA A 178 -3.31 6.03 17.47
C ALA A 178 -4.64 5.26 17.54
N ALA A 179 -5.77 5.97 17.41
CA ALA A 179 -7.11 5.39 17.31
C ALA A 179 -7.47 4.88 15.89
N GLY A 180 -6.52 4.84 14.96
CA GLY A 180 -6.66 4.24 13.64
C GLY A 180 -6.92 5.21 12.49
N MET A 181 -6.93 6.53 12.74
CA MET A 181 -7.06 7.52 11.66
C MET A 181 -5.84 7.49 10.76
N ARG A 182 -6.07 7.34 9.46
CA ARG A 182 -5.02 7.49 8.44
C ARG A 182 -5.02 8.93 7.95
N ASN A 183 -4.36 9.78 8.73
CA ASN A 183 -4.37 11.22 8.54
C ASN A 183 -3.49 11.64 7.33
N PRO A 184 -4.01 12.47 6.40
CA PRO A 184 -3.28 12.87 5.20
C PRO A 184 -2.09 13.80 5.45
N VAL A 185 -1.87 14.29 6.68
CA VAL A 185 -0.61 14.97 7.06
C VAL A 185 0.58 14.06 6.72
N ASN A 186 0.50 12.77 7.07
CA ASN A 186 1.49 11.78 6.66
C ASN A 186 1.06 11.13 5.33
N VAL A 187 1.68 11.56 4.23
CA VAL A 187 1.31 11.10 2.88
C VAL A 187 1.62 9.63 2.61
N TYR A 188 2.52 9.01 3.39
CA TYR A 188 2.79 7.58 3.30
C TYR A 188 1.57 6.76 3.74
N LEU A 189 0.87 7.18 4.81
CA LEU A 189 -0.35 6.50 5.25
C LEU A 189 -1.42 6.47 4.15
N VAL A 190 -1.55 7.57 3.39
CA VAL A 190 -2.49 7.63 2.26
C VAL A 190 -2.06 6.70 1.13
N ALA A 191 -0.77 6.71 0.76
CA ALA A 191 -0.24 5.82 -0.27
C ALA A 191 -0.47 4.34 0.06
N GLN A 192 -0.21 3.94 1.31
CA GLN A 192 -0.43 2.58 1.80
C GLN A 192 -1.93 2.20 1.76
N SER A 193 -2.84 3.14 2.06
CA SER A 193 -4.29 2.90 1.88
C SER A 193 -4.67 2.63 0.43
N CYS A 194 -4.08 3.37 -0.53
CA CYS A 194 -4.32 3.12 -1.96
C CYS A 194 -3.81 1.72 -2.35
N LEU A 195 -2.59 1.39 -1.95
CA LEU A 195 -1.91 0.18 -2.40
C LEU A 195 -2.41 -1.10 -1.73
N ARG A 196 -3.10 -1.03 -0.60
CA ARG A 196 -3.85 -2.17 -0.02
C ARG A 196 -4.76 -2.82 -1.07
N CYS A 197 -5.44 -2.01 -1.88
CA CYS A 197 -6.38 -2.50 -2.91
C CYS A 197 -5.74 -2.52 -4.30
N HIS A 198 -4.87 -1.56 -4.61
CA HIS A 198 -4.18 -1.48 -5.89
C HIS A 198 -2.98 -2.43 -6.02
N THR A 199 -2.69 -3.23 -4.99
CA THR A 199 -1.78 -4.37 -5.00
C THR A 199 -2.51 -5.56 -4.37
N THR A 200 -3.27 -6.29 -5.19
CA THR A 200 -4.06 -7.45 -4.74
C THR A 200 -3.12 -8.48 -4.11
N ALA A 201 -3.32 -8.79 -2.84
CA ALA A 201 -2.55 -9.78 -2.07
C ALA A 201 -3.39 -11.04 -1.80
N ASP A 202 -4.01 -11.59 -2.84
CA ASP A 202 -4.80 -12.83 -2.78
C ASP A 202 -4.44 -13.72 -3.98
N GLU A 203 -3.77 -14.83 -3.69
CA GLU A 203 -3.26 -15.77 -4.70
C GLU A 203 -4.40 -16.46 -5.47
N GLU A 204 -5.44 -16.88 -4.77
CA GLU A 204 -6.57 -17.62 -5.35
C GLU A 204 -7.42 -16.70 -6.24
N LEU A 205 -7.69 -15.48 -5.78
CA LEU A 205 -8.42 -14.46 -6.53
C LEU A 205 -7.77 -14.20 -7.90
N VAL A 206 -6.43 -14.18 -7.95
CA VAL A 206 -5.68 -13.95 -9.19
C VAL A 206 -5.54 -15.22 -10.02
N ASN A 207 -5.08 -16.33 -9.44
CA ASN A 207 -4.75 -17.54 -10.19
C ASN A 207 -6.00 -18.33 -10.63
N VAL A 208 -7.03 -18.41 -9.78
CA VAL A 208 -8.28 -19.12 -10.07
C VAL A 208 -9.32 -18.15 -10.62
N GLY A 209 -9.56 -17.04 -9.91
CA GLY A 209 -10.57 -16.07 -10.30
C GLY A 209 -10.23 -15.34 -11.60
N GLY A 210 -8.94 -15.18 -11.92
CA GLY A 210 -8.47 -14.42 -13.07
C GLY A 210 -8.44 -12.91 -12.83
N HIS A 211 -8.57 -12.47 -11.58
CA HIS A 211 -8.43 -11.06 -11.21
C HIS A 211 -7.02 -10.53 -11.55
N PRO A 212 -6.86 -9.25 -11.91
CA PRO A 212 -5.54 -8.63 -12.02
C PRO A 212 -4.78 -8.67 -10.69
N THR A 213 -3.44 -8.70 -10.71
CA THR A 213 -2.61 -8.63 -9.47
C THR A 213 -2.55 -7.19 -8.89
N GLY A 214 -3.48 -6.33 -9.27
CA GLY A 214 -3.49 -4.90 -8.96
C GLY A 214 -3.15 -4.00 -10.17
N SER A 215 -3.03 -2.70 -9.89
CA SER A 215 -2.78 -1.66 -10.88
C SER A 215 -1.28 -1.47 -11.11
N LEU A 216 -0.73 -2.11 -12.14
CA LEU A 216 0.71 -2.10 -12.42
C LEU A 216 1.24 -0.73 -12.87
N ASP A 217 0.35 0.17 -13.27
CA ASP A 217 0.62 1.56 -13.68
C ASP A 217 0.26 2.58 -12.58
N PHE A 218 0.05 2.12 -11.35
CA PHE A 218 -0.20 2.97 -10.20
C PHE A 218 1.00 3.90 -9.97
N GLU A 219 0.70 5.20 -9.85
CA GLU A 219 1.66 6.22 -9.42
C GLU A 219 0.89 7.20 -8.53
N PHE A 220 1.35 7.36 -7.29
CA PHE A 220 0.57 8.00 -6.23
C PHE A 220 0.21 9.45 -6.52
N VAL A 221 1.13 10.25 -7.08
CA VAL A 221 0.86 11.66 -7.39
C VAL A 221 -0.25 11.79 -8.43
N SER A 222 -0.10 11.16 -9.58
CA SER A 222 -1.06 11.27 -10.69
C SER A 222 -2.45 10.76 -10.32
N TRP A 223 -2.55 9.67 -9.55
CA TRP A 223 -3.84 9.11 -9.13
C TRP A 223 -4.48 9.91 -7.99
N SER A 224 -3.68 10.40 -7.03
CA SER A 224 -4.20 11.21 -5.93
C SER A 224 -4.62 12.60 -6.38
N GLN A 225 -3.85 13.22 -7.29
CA GLN A 225 -4.03 14.61 -7.68
C GLN A 225 -4.96 14.82 -8.88
N GLY A 226 -5.29 13.75 -9.60
CA GLY A 226 -6.28 13.77 -10.67
C GLY A 226 -7.69 13.60 -10.12
N THR A 227 -8.25 12.40 -10.29
CA THR A 227 -9.67 12.09 -10.05
C THR A 227 -10.11 12.24 -8.58
N ILE A 228 -9.19 12.08 -7.61
CA ILE A 228 -9.55 12.01 -6.19
C ILE A 228 -9.15 13.28 -5.41
N ARG A 229 -8.50 14.27 -6.01
CA ARG A 229 -8.00 15.43 -5.26
C ARG A 229 -9.15 16.13 -4.52
N HIS A 230 -9.03 16.26 -3.21
CA HIS A 230 -10.02 16.93 -2.34
C HIS A 230 -9.31 17.75 -1.25
N ASN A 231 -8.37 18.60 -1.67
CA ASN A 231 -7.59 19.41 -0.74
C ASN A 231 -8.26 20.79 -0.55
N PHE A 232 -9.07 20.91 0.49
CA PHE A 232 -9.76 22.15 0.85
C PHE A 232 -9.25 22.75 2.18
N ILE A 233 -8.19 22.15 2.75
CA ILE A 233 -7.73 22.43 4.11
C ILE A 233 -7.13 23.84 4.22
N ASP A 234 -6.31 24.24 3.24
CA ASP A 234 -5.60 25.52 3.26
C ASP A 234 -6.48 26.68 2.78
N SER A 235 -7.51 26.38 1.98
CA SER A 235 -8.49 27.34 1.47
C SER A 235 -9.72 27.48 2.38
N ASP A 236 -9.72 26.85 3.55
CA ASP A 236 -10.85 26.82 4.49
C ASP A 236 -12.18 26.43 3.81
N GLY A 237 -12.13 25.36 3.01
CA GLY A 237 -13.30 24.85 2.30
C GLY A 237 -13.54 25.44 0.91
N GLN A 238 -12.84 26.52 0.52
CA GLN A 238 -13.24 27.31 -0.65
C GLN A 238 -12.78 26.76 -2.00
N SER A 239 -11.59 26.17 -2.05
CA SER A 239 -11.00 25.68 -3.31
C SER A 239 -10.31 24.33 -3.14
N ASN A 240 -10.41 23.50 -4.19
CA ASN A 240 -9.74 22.21 -4.27
C ASN A 240 -8.31 22.37 -4.80
N ASP A 241 -7.42 22.78 -3.91
CA ASP A 241 -6.09 23.25 -4.24
C ASP A 241 -5.16 22.11 -4.67
N GLN A 242 -4.22 22.42 -5.55
CA GLN A 242 -3.13 21.50 -5.83
C GLN A 242 -2.16 21.48 -4.65
N ASN A 243 -1.56 20.31 -4.39
CA ASN A 243 -0.48 20.24 -3.42
C ASN A 243 0.73 21.05 -3.90
N THR A 244 1.48 21.62 -2.94
CA THR A 244 2.74 22.31 -3.21
C THR A 244 3.76 21.37 -3.85
N ARG A 245 4.75 21.91 -4.56
CA ARG A 245 5.83 21.10 -5.17
C ARG A 245 6.55 20.23 -4.14
N ASP A 246 6.89 20.78 -2.99
CA ASP A 246 7.54 20.03 -1.91
C ASP A 246 6.70 18.84 -1.45
N ARG A 247 5.40 19.05 -1.27
CA ARG A 247 4.48 17.97 -0.89
C ARG A 247 4.35 16.93 -1.99
N LEU A 248 4.29 17.33 -3.26
CA LEU A 248 4.26 16.40 -4.40
C LEU A 248 5.55 15.56 -4.48
N ARG A 249 6.72 16.12 -4.13
CA ARG A 249 7.98 15.37 -4.08
C ARG A 249 7.97 14.30 -2.98
N VAL A 250 7.50 14.64 -1.78
CA VAL A 250 7.34 13.65 -0.69
C VAL A 250 6.32 12.59 -1.09
N MET A 251 5.17 12.97 -1.65
CA MET A 251 4.18 12.03 -2.16
C MET A 251 4.78 11.07 -3.20
N PHE A 252 5.53 11.59 -4.18
CA PHE A 252 6.12 10.76 -5.23
C PHE A 252 6.99 9.62 -4.67
N VAL A 253 7.86 9.93 -3.71
CA VAL A 253 8.73 8.92 -3.08
C VAL A 253 7.94 8.02 -2.11
N SER A 254 7.06 8.58 -1.27
CA SER A 254 6.21 7.80 -0.37
C SER A 254 5.35 6.77 -1.11
N GLY A 255 4.87 7.11 -2.31
CA GLY A 255 4.17 6.18 -3.19
C GLY A 255 5.01 4.99 -3.62
N MET A 256 6.31 5.20 -3.91
CA MET A 256 7.23 4.11 -4.26
C MET A 256 7.57 3.23 -3.06
N ILE A 257 7.76 3.82 -1.88
CA ILE A 257 8.02 3.07 -0.64
C ILE A 257 6.82 2.18 -0.32
N ALA A 258 5.60 2.73 -0.36
CA ALA A 258 4.38 1.97 -0.12
C ALA A 258 4.17 0.88 -1.19
N ASP A 259 4.56 1.12 -2.44
CA ASP A 259 4.42 0.12 -3.52
C ASP A 259 5.35 -1.07 -3.29
N LEU A 260 6.58 -0.81 -2.84
CA LEU A 260 7.52 -1.86 -2.43
C LEU A 260 6.96 -2.64 -1.23
N GLU A 261 6.52 -1.95 -0.19
CA GLU A 261 5.92 -2.55 1.00
C GLU A 261 4.74 -3.47 0.65
N ALA A 262 3.74 -2.96 -0.08
CA ALA A 262 2.56 -3.72 -0.50
C ALA A 262 2.95 -4.91 -1.40
N SER A 263 3.93 -4.73 -2.29
CA SER A 263 4.39 -5.81 -3.18
C SER A 263 5.14 -6.91 -2.43
N LEU A 264 5.89 -6.59 -1.37
CA LEU A 264 6.51 -7.59 -0.50
C LEU A 264 5.44 -8.40 0.25
N ARG A 265 4.40 -7.73 0.79
CA ARG A 265 3.26 -8.42 1.41
C ARG A 265 2.54 -9.33 0.42
N ALA A 266 2.25 -8.86 -0.79
CA ALA A 266 1.64 -9.70 -1.82
C ALA A 266 2.53 -10.88 -2.23
N THR A 267 3.85 -10.68 -2.32
CA THR A 267 4.80 -11.77 -2.61
C THR A 267 4.84 -12.79 -1.47
N ALA A 268 4.67 -12.35 -0.23
CA ALA A 268 4.67 -13.21 0.95
C ALA A 268 3.50 -14.21 0.96
N GLU A 269 2.39 -13.88 0.31
CA GLU A 269 1.21 -14.74 0.18
C GLU A 269 1.30 -15.73 -1.00
N ALA A 270 2.38 -15.69 -1.79
CA ALA A 270 2.53 -16.58 -2.94
C ALA A 270 3.05 -17.97 -2.54
N THR A 271 2.25 -18.99 -2.82
CA THR A 271 2.62 -20.40 -2.57
C THR A 271 3.05 -21.12 -3.85
N GLN A 272 2.68 -20.59 -5.03
CA GLN A 272 2.95 -21.22 -6.33
C GLN A 272 3.66 -20.27 -7.30
N LYS A 273 4.48 -20.84 -8.20
CA LYS A 273 5.14 -20.11 -9.30
C LYS A 273 4.14 -19.87 -10.44
N ALA A 274 3.10 -19.10 -10.14
CA ALA A 274 2.01 -18.78 -11.05
C ALA A 274 1.92 -17.27 -11.30
N LYS A 275 0.88 -16.85 -12.04
CA LYS A 275 0.67 -15.45 -12.44
C LYS A 275 0.75 -14.49 -11.25
N PHE A 276 0.10 -14.83 -10.14
CA PHE A 276 0.13 -14.04 -8.90
C PHE A 276 1.56 -13.80 -8.39
N GLY A 277 2.23 -14.87 -7.93
CA GLY A 277 3.54 -14.76 -7.29
C GLY A 277 4.61 -14.15 -8.20
N VAL A 278 4.61 -14.50 -9.49
CA VAL A 278 5.56 -13.91 -10.45
C VAL A 278 5.30 -12.41 -10.66
N THR A 279 4.03 -11.99 -10.73
CA THR A 279 3.68 -10.58 -10.94
C THR A 279 3.98 -9.75 -9.70
N ALA A 280 3.64 -10.24 -8.50
CA ALA A 280 3.94 -9.59 -7.23
C ALA A 280 5.45 -9.42 -7.01
N ALA A 281 6.23 -10.49 -7.17
CA ALA A 281 7.69 -10.43 -7.03
C ALA A 281 8.34 -9.46 -8.04
N LYS A 282 7.91 -9.51 -9.31
CA LYS A 282 8.39 -8.55 -10.31
C LYS A 282 8.00 -7.10 -9.97
N ARG A 283 6.86 -6.88 -9.33
CA ARG A 283 6.43 -5.54 -8.91
C ARG A 283 7.30 -5.03 -7.77
N ALA A 284 7.59 -5.87 -6.76
CA ALA A 284 8.52 -5.53 -5.67
C ALA A 284 9.91 -5.15 -6.22
N ASP A 285 10.48 -5.96 -7.12
CA ASP A 285 11.78 -5.67 -7.75
C ASP A 285 11.77 -4.36 -8.55
N ARG A 286 10.71 -4.08 -9.31
CA ARG A 286 10.58 -2.79 -10.01
C ARG A 286 10.49 -1.61 -9.03
N ALA A 287 9.73 -1.73 -7.95
CA ALA A 287 9.60 -0.67 -6.95
C ALA A 287 10.95 -0.38 -6.26
N ALA A 288 11.70 -1.43 -5.89
CA ALA A 288 13.04 -1.30 -5.34
C ALA A 288 14.02 -0.63 -6.32
N LYS A 289 14.00 -1.00 -7.61
CA LYS A 289 14.82 -0.36 -8.65
C LYS A 289 14.49 1.12 -8.87
N ARG A 290 13.21 1.50 -8.75
CA ARG A 290 12.79 2.91 -8.78
C ARG A 290 13.36 3.66 -7.58
N LEU A 291 13.29 3.09 -6.38
CA LEU A 291 13.88 3.69 -5.18
C LEU A 291 15.41 3.80 -5.26
N LEU A 292 16.09 2.81 -5.85
CA LEU A 292 17.53 2.89 -6.14
C LEU A 292 17.85 4.04 -7.11
N SER A 293 17.01 4.25 -8.11
CA SER A 293 17.17 5.38 -9.04
C SER A 293 16.94 6.73 -8.34
N VAL A 294 16.11 6.76 -7.30
CA VAL A 294 15.91 7.94 -6.45
C VAL A 294 17.13 8.17 -5.57
N SER A 295 17.66 7.15 -4.88
CA SER A 295 18.83 7.29 -4.00
C SER A 295 20.10 7.74 -4.72
N GLN A 296 20.17 7.54 -6.05
CA GLN A 296 21.25 8.07 -6.89
C GLN A 296 21.13 9.57 -7.21
N LYS A 297 20.00 10.20 -6.87
CA LYS A 297 19.69 11.61 -7.22
C LYS A 297 19.52 12.51 -5.99
N VAL A 298 19.22 11.92 -4.83
CA VAL A 298 19.00 12.64 -3.59
C VAL A 298 19.68 11.90 -2.44
N ASP A 299 20.22 12.65 -1.49
CA ASP A 299 20.73 12.10 -0.24
C ASP A 299 19.57 11.90 0.74
N SER A 300 19.28 10.64 1.08
CA SER A 300 18.25 10.29 2.05
C SER A 300 18.54 8.97 2.73
N LYS A 301 18.92 9.05 4.01
CA LYS A 301 19.13 7.88 4.87
C LYS A 301 17.91 6.97 4.94
N GLN A 302 16.69 7.53 4.90
CA GLN A 302 15.47 6.73 4.90
C GLN A 302 15.36 5.87 3.63
N ILE A 303 15.67 6.42 2.45
CA ILE A 303 15.63 5.66 1.20
C ILE A 303 16.74 4.59 1.17
N GLU A 304 17.93 4.92 1.64
CA GLU A 304 19.03 3.96 1.80
C GLU A 304 18.64 2.80 2.73
N ASN A 305 18.00 3.10 3.87
CA ASN A 305 17.53 2.09 4.81
C ASN A 305 16.45 1.19 4.19
N VAL A 306 15.52 1.75 3.39
CA VAL A 306 14.53 0.92 2.65
C VAL A 306 15.24 -0.05 1.70
N LEU A 307 16.25 0.42 0.97
CA LEU A 307 17.02 -0.42 0.05
C LEU A 307 17.85 -1.48 0.77
N MET A 308 18.39 -1.15 1.95
CA MET A 308 19.11 -2.09 2.80
C MET A 308 18.20 -3.20 3.35
N VAL A 309 17.00 -2.85 3.82
CA VAL A 309 16.01 -3.85 4.25
C VAL A 309 15.62 -4.75 3.08
N TYR A 310 15.37 -4.18 1.90
CA TYR A 310 15.03 -4.95 0.71
C TYR A 310 16.16 -5.88 0.24
N SER A 311 17.42 -5.44 0.27
CA SER A 311 18.55 -6.27 -0.15
C SER A 311 18.81 -7.47 0.79
N GLY A 312 18.31 -7.39 2.03
CA GLY A 312 18.36 -8.46 3.01
C GLY A 312 17.35 -9.60 2.79
N VAL A 313 16.42 -9.46 1.84
CA VAL A 313 15.37 -10.48 1.59
C VAL A 313 15.42 -11.06 0.18
N THR A 314 15.04 -12.34 0.05
CA THR A 314 14.89 -13.01 -1.23
C THR A 314 13.41 -13.09 -1.64
N LEU A 315 13.10 -12.66 -2.86
CA LEU A 315 11.77 -12.83 -3.46
C LEU A 315 11.59 -14.27 -3.96
N LYS A 316 11.23 -15.18 -3.06
CA LYS A 316 10.95 -16.59 -3.38
C LYS A 316 9.65 -17.04 -2.72
N LEU A 317 9.05 -18.11 -3.27
CA LEU A 317 7.87 -18.74 -2.68
C LEU A 317 8.15 -19.25 -1.27
N ASN A 318 7.12 -19.27 -0.43
CA ASN A 318 7.19 -19.78 0.95
C ASN A 318 8.22 -19.05 1.84
N ASN A 319 8.53 -17.78 1.55
CA ASN A 319 9.43 -16.92 2.35
C ASN A 319 8.63 -15.87 3.16
N ARG A 320 7.44 -16.26 3.62
CA ARG A 320 6.42 -15.34 4.12
C ARG A 320 6.93 -14.49 5.29
N GLU A 321 7.52 -15.12 6.29
CA GLU A 321 7.96 -14.44 7.51
C GLU A 321 8.97 -13.32 7.22
N GLN A 322 10.02 -13.61 6.46
CA GLN A 322 11.05 -12.64 6.12
C GLN A 322 10.51 -11.49 5.27
N LEU A 323 9.61 -11.80 4.32
CA LEU A 323 8.99 -10.79 3.46
C LEU A 323 8.04 -9.87 4.25
N ILE A 324 7.28 -10.41 5.21
CA ILE A 324 6.42 -9.61 6.09
C ILE A 324 7.27 -8.75 7.03
N GLN A 325 8.31 -9.30 7.66
CA GLN A 325 9.22 -8.52 8.51
C GLN A 325 9.88 -7.37 7.75
N ALA A 326 10.33 -7.60 6.51
CA ALA A 326 10.87 -6.54 5.67
C ALA A 326 9.81 -5.50 5.29
N ALA A 327 8.58 -5.93 4.98
CA ALA A 327 7.48 -5.02 4.69
C ALA A 327 7.13 -4.13 5.90
N ASP A 328 7.11 -4.69 7.11
CA ASP A 328 6.85 -3.94 8.35
C ASP A 328 7.97 -2.91 8.61
N ALA A 329 9.23 -3.31 8.50
CA ALA A 329 10.36 -2.38 8.64
C ALA A 329 10.34 -1.26 7.58
N ILE A 330 10.00 -1.58 6.33
CA ILE A 330 9.84 -0.57 5.27
C ILE A 330 8.66 0.36 5.56
N ALA A 331 7.59 -0.14 6.17
CA ALA A 331 6.44 0.70 6.54
C ALA A 331 6.79 1.72 7.61
N ASP A 332 7.56 1.32 8.63
CA ASP A 332 8.05 2.23 9.67
C ASP A 332 9.01 3.29 9.10
N ILE A 333 9.89 2.90 8.16
CA ILE A 333 10.76 3.85 7.48
C ILE A 333 9.95 4.79 6.58
N GLY A 334 8.94 4.29 5.86
CA GLY A 334 8.06 5.08 5.00
C GLY A 334 7.25 6.11 5.77
N PHE A 335 6.74 5.74 6.95
CA PHE A 335 6.07 6.66 7.86
C PHE A 335 7.00 7.79 8.29
N ARG A 336 8.21 7.47 8.75
CA ARG A 336 9.23 8.46 9.15
C ARG A 336 9.67 9.34 7.99
N PHE A 337 9.90 8.76 6.82
CA PHE A 337 10.22 9.50 5.60
C PHE A 337 9.16 10.59 5.34
N ALA A 338 7.88 10.25 5.35
CA ALA A 338 6.82 11.22 5.10
C ALA A 338 6.64 12.26 6.23
N ALA A 339 7.03 11.94 7.46
CA ALA A 339 6.93 12.84 8.61
C ALA A 339 8.12 13.81 8.72
N GLU A 340 9.33 13.35 8.38
CA GLU A 340 10.58 14.04 8.68
C GLU A 340 11.21 14.71 7.45
N THR A 341 10.84 14.29 6.24
CA THR A 341 11.49 14.77 5.01
C THR A 341 10.99 16.15 4.62
N ASN A 342 11.91 17.12 4.55
CA ASN A 342 11.68 18.38 3.87
C ASN A 342 11.61 18.15 2.36
N GLY A 343 10.45 18.34 1.75
CA GLY A 343 10.26 18.12 0.30
C GLY A 343 11.20 18.93 -0.60
N HIS A 344 11.76 20.04 -0.12
CA HIS A 344 12.73 20.84 -0.88
C HIS A 344 13.98 20.06 -1.26
N VAL A 345 14.49 19.17 -0.38
CA VAL A 345 15.70 18.38 -0.68
C VAL A 345 15.51 17.34 -1.79
N LEU A 346 14.26 17.13 -2.19
CA LEU A 346 13.86 16.20 -3.26
C LEU A 346 13.68 16.91 -4.61
N GLU A 347 14.05 18.19 -4.73
CA GLU A 347 13.98 18.96 -5.98
C GLU A 347 14.59 18.26 -7.22
N PRO A 348 15.72 17.53 -7.13
CA PRO A 348 16.27 16.80 -8.26
C PRO A 348 15.31 15.78 -8.91
N LEU A 349 14.20 15.44 -8.24
CA LEU A 349 13.19 14.52 -8.73
C LEU A 349 12.12 15.19 -9.61
N ASP A 350 12.10 16.52 -9.75
CA ASP A 350 11.01 17.26 -10.38
C ASP A 350 10.66 16.81 -11.79
N ALA A 351 11.67 16.47 -12.60
CA ALA A 351 11.51 16.01 -13.97
C ALA A 351 10.82 14.63 -14.08
N PHE A 352 10.77 13.86 -12.98
CA PHE A 352 10.21 12.52 -12.93
C PHE A 352 8.82 12.48 -12.30
N ILE A 353 8.43 13.53 -11.59
CA ILE A 353 7.09 13.67 -11.01
C ILE A 353 6.11 13.95 -12.14
N PRO A 354 5.02 13.17 -12.29
CA PRO A 354 4.06 13.40 -13.35
C PRO A 354 3.50 14.84 -13.33
N PRO A 355 3.58 15.57 -14.45
CA PRO A 355 3.01 16.92 -14.55
C PRO A 355 1.48 16.87 -14.49
N ALA A 356 0.85 18.01 -14.15
CA ALA A 356 -0.59 18.10 -13.91
C ALA A 356 -1.47 17.62 -15.07
N ASN A 357 -1.02 17.81 -16.32
CA ASN A 357 -1.72 17.32 -17.51
C ASN A 357 -1.66 15.79 -17.70
N ARG A 358 -0.94 15.06 -16.85
CA ARG A 358 -0.86 13.59 -16.83
C ARG A 358 -1.50 12.97 -15.58
N TRP A 359 -2.10 13.78 -14.70
CA TRP A 359 -2.85 13.26 -13.57
C TRP A 359 -4.12 12.55 -14.06
N LYS A 360 -4.48 11.46 -13.38
CA LYS A 360 -5.52 10.49 -13.80
C LYS A 360 -6.77 10.62 -12.95
#